data_AF-A0A5S6QBK3-F1
#
_entry.id   AF-A0A5S6QBK3-F1
#
_cell.length_a   1.000
_cell.length_b   1.000
_cell.length_c   1.000
_cell.angle_alpha   90.00
_cell.angle_beta   90.00
_cell.angle_gamma   90.00
#
_symmetry.space_group_name_H-M   'P 1'
#
loop_
_entity.id
_entity.type
_entity.pdbx_description
1 polymer ?
#
loop_
_entity_poly.entity_id
_entity_poly.type
_entity_poly.pdbx_seq_one_letter_code
_entity_poly.pdbx_strand_id
1 'polypeptide(L)'
;MLGETASADHEAAARYPETLKRIVEEGGYTEQQIFNVDETGLFWKRMPTRTYLSHNETTQHGYTVSKDRLTLLLGGNAKGDFNVKPMLVYRSPNPRALKGHSQQSLPVIWRANKKAWITKALFEEWFSTCFCPAVEQYCKRKNIAYKSLLILDNAPGHPITLGQFNESVKVTFLPPNTTSLIQPMDQAIIGTFKAYYLRETFQQAIAKTTDDNPISLVQFWKNYNIKNAIDNIANAWQKVSENNMRAGWKFIMPHCANNLRDLPAQIQHVIEEITDMGINKLGMEDLDAENVKEMIESHSEELINEDLLNLDQHCAFVDEDEQPSRNKKSDFSNKDFEEIFSMVETLKQKVMDADPDTDRSTRIRREMDSIFLPYEQIYEQRKMVKPAQTTLMQFFDMDK
;
A
#
# COMPACT_ATOMS: atom_id res chain seq x y z
N MET A 1 6.17 -9.75 -5.43
CA MET A 1 7.60 -9.48 -5.29
C MET A 1 8.32 -10.66 -5.94
N LEU A 2 9.61 -10.57 -6.21
CA LEU A 2 10.39 -11.77 -6.48
C LEU A 2 11.27 -11.85 -5.25
N GLY A 3 10.78 -12.57 -4.23
CA GLY A 3 11.62 -12.94 -3.09
C GLY A 3 12.89 -13.57 -3.65
N GLU A 4 14.04 -12.99 -3.33
CA GLU A 4 15.34 -13.50 -3.71
C GLU A 4 15.41 -14.97 -3.29
N THR A 5 15.41 -15.87 -4.28
CA THR A 5 15.44 -17.33 -4.08
C THR A 5 16.84 -17.83 -3.71
N ALA A 6 17.77 -16.89 -3.45
CA ALA A 6 19.10 -17.18 -2.97
C ALA A 6 19.09 -17.29 -1.44
N SER A 7 19.92 -18.19 -0.90
CA SER A 7 20.15 -18.28 0.54
C SER A 7 20.60 -16.92 1.09
N ALA A 8 20.12 -16.56 2.28
CA ALA A 8 20.50 -15.32 2.94
C ALA A 8 22.04 -15.23 3.11
N ASP A 9 22.61 -14.08 2.75
CA ASP A 9 24.05 -13.83 2.83
C ASP A 9 24.43 -13.31 4.22
N HIS A 10 24.69 -14.25 5.13
CA HIS A 10 25.10 -13.94 6.49
C HIS A 10 26.45 -13.21 6.56
N GLU A 11 27.37 -13.42 5.61
CA GLU A 11 28.69 -12.77 5.63
C GLU A 11 28.59 -11.31 5.21
N ALA A 12 27.81 -11.01 4.16
CA ALA A 12 27.51 -9.64 3.78
C ALA A 12 26.74 -8.91 4.88
N ALA A 13 25.73 -9.57 5.48
CA ALA A 13 24.98 -9.01 6.61
C ALA A 13 25.89 -8.68 7.81
N ALA A 14 26.82 -9.57 8.16
CA ALA A 14 27.74 -9.36 9.28
C ALA A 14 28.78 -8.25 9.04
N ARG A 15 29.15 -7.96 7.79
CA ARG A 15 30.11 -6.89 7.41
C ARG A 15 29.45 -5.52 7.20
N TYR A 16 28.13 -5.49 7.02
CA TYR A 16 27.42 -4.26 6.73
C TYR A 16 27.46 -3.23 7.88
N PRO A 17 27.36 -3.61 9.17
CA PRO A 17 27.45 -2.66 10.28
C PRO A 17 28.71 -1.78 10.24
N GLU A 18 29.89 -2.36 9.94
CA GLU A 18 31.14 -1.60 9.80
C GLU A 18 31.12 -0.68 8.59
N THR A 19 30.52 -1.14 7.49
CA THR A 19 30.36 -0.33 6.27
C THR A 19 29.45 0.87 6.53
N LEU A 20 28.31 0.65 7.17
CA LEU A 20 27.37 1.69 7.56
C LEU A 20 28.01 2.66 8.54
N LYS A 21 28.74 2.17 9.54
CA LYS A 21 29.46 3.01 10.50
C LYS A 21 30.40 4.00 9.80
N ARG A 22 31.19 3.54 8.81
CA ARG A 22 32.04 4.44 8.00
C ARG A 22 31.25 5.49 7.25
N ILE A 23 30.15 5.10 6.59
CA ILE A 23 29.27 6.03 5.86
C ILE A 23 28.70 7.10 6.79
N VAL A 24 28.31 6.70 8.01
CA VAL A 24 27.78 7.58 9.05
C VAL A 24 28.85 8.55 9.54
N GLU A 25 30.05 8.07 9.84
CA GLU A 25 31.18 8.87 10.34
C GLU A 25 31.71 9.85 9.28
N GLU A 26 31.99 9.39 8.06
CA GLU A 26 32.44 10.22 6.94
C GLU A 26 31.39 11.28 6.58
N GLY A 27 30.12 10.93 6.69
CA GLY A 27 29.00 11.84 6.48
C GLY A 27 28.66 12.73 7.68
N GLY A 28 29.19 12.48 8.88
CA GLY A 28 28.78 13.19 10.08
C GLY A 28 27.27 13.14 10.34
N TYR A 29 26.61 12.00 10.06
CA TYR A 29 25.17 11.84 10.29
C TYR A 29 24.90 11.53 11.76
N THR A 30 23.86 12.13 12.32
CA THR A 30 23.32 11.71 13.62
C THR A 30 22.24 10.64 13.46
N GLU A 31 21.87 9.95 14.54
CA GLU A 31 20.74 8.99 14.56
C GLU A 31 19.43 9.62 14.05
N GLN A 32 19.25 10.93 14.21
CA GLN A 32 18.08 11.66 13.76
C GLN A 32 18.00 11.80 12.23
N GLN A 33 19.15 11.67 11.55
CA GLN A 33 19.33 11.90 10.13
C GLN A 33 19.45 10.59 9.34
N ILE A 34 19.41 9.43 9.99
CA ILE A 34 19.53 8.12 9.34
C ILE A 34 18.14 7.50 9.29
N PHE A 35 17.65 7.20 8.10
CA PHE A 35 16.31 6.71 7.83
C PHE A 35 16.33 5.38 7.10
N ASN A 36 15.32 4.58 7.35
CA ASN A 36 15.03 3.36 6.59
C ASN A 36 13.53 3.34 6.31
N VAL A 37 13.17 2.82 5.14
CA VAL A 37 11.78 2.57 4.75
C VAL A 37 11.69 1.20 4.11
N ASP A 38 10.49 0.63 4.15
CA ASP A 38 10.24 -0.68 3.55
C ASP A 38 8.76 -0.90 3.26
N GLU A 39 8.50 -1.75 2.26
CA GLU A 39 7.16 -2.12 1.85
C GLU A 39 6.62 -3.31 2.62
N THR A 40 5.34 -3.23 2.99
CA THR A 40 4.63 -4.39 3.53
C THR A 40 3.23 -4.55 2.94
N GLY A 41 2.84 -5.80 2.73
CA GLY A 41 1.45 -6.14 2.46
C GLY A 41 0.59 -6.00 3.71
N LEU A 42 -0.66 -5.61 3.53
CA LEU A 42 -1.68 -5.69 4.56
C LEU A 42 -2.98 -6.24 3.97
N PHE A 43 -3.40 -7.40 4.46
CA PHE A 43 -4.73 -7.95 4.19
C PHE A 43 -5.73 -7.28 5.13
N TRP A 44 -6.19 -6.12 4.73
CA TRP A 44 -6.89 -5.18 5.62
C TRP A 44 -8.31 -5.63 6.00
N LYS A 45 -8.86 -6.66 5.34
CA LYS A 45 -10.15 -7.31 5.63
C LYS A 45 -10.02 -8.76 6.13
N ARG A 46 -8.81 -9.24 6.44
CA ARG A 46 -8.61 -10.66 6.80
C ARG A 46 -9.25 -10.96 8.15
N MET A 47 -10.01 -12.05 8.18
CA MET A 47 -10.57 -12.66 9.37
C MET A 47 -9.56 -13.64 10.00
N PRO A 48 -9.60 -13.88 11.32
CA PRO A 48 -8.86 -14.98 11.92
C PRO A 48 -9.28 -16.31 11.32
N THR A 49 -8.31 -17.03 10.75
CA THR A 49 -8.48 -18.37 10.18
C THR A 49 -8.92 -19.32 11.28
N ARG A 50 -9.96 -20.13 11.03
CA ARG A 50 -10.57 -21.16 11.93
C ARG A 50 -11.70 -20.71 12.84
N THR A 51 -12.14 -19.46 12.80
CA THR A 51 -13.40 -19.10 13.48
C THR A 51 -14.59 -19.68 12.72
N TYR A 52 -15.70 -20.02 13.40
CA TYR A 52 -16.96 -20.50 12.80
C TYR A 52 -17.42 -19.62 11.61
N LEU A 53 -17.10 -18.32 11.66
CA LEU A 53 -17.34 -17.37 10.58
C LEU A 53 -16.48 -17.66 9.34
N SER A 54 -15.18 -17.97 9.48
CA SER A 54 -14.32 -18.38 8.36
C SER A 54 -14.74 -19.72 7.72
N HIS A 55 -15.30 -20.64 8.51
CA HIS A 55 -15.87 -21.89 7.99
C HIS A 55 -17.19 -21.67 7.22
N ASN A 56 -18.01 -20.72 7.64
CA ASN A 56 -19.22 -20.33 6.91
C ASN A 56 -18.92 -19.54 5.63
N GLU A 57 -17.86 -18.72 5.63
CA GLU A 57 -17.36 -18.05 4.40
C GLU A 57 -16.91 -19.09 3.37
N THR A 58 -16.14 -20.10 3.78
CA THR A 58 -15.67 -21.17 2.87
C THR A 58 -16.76 -22.12 2.37
N THR A 59 -17.95 -22.14 2.98
CA THR A 59 -19.06 -23.06 2.63
C THR A 59 -20.24 -22.38 1.94
N GLN A 60 -20.38 -21.05 2.04
CA GLN A 60 -21.32 -20.31 1.19
C GLN A 60 -20.74 -20.15 -0.22
N HIS A 61 -21.44 -20.72 -1.21
CA HIS A 61 -21.06 -20.62 -2.62
C HIS A 61 -20.95 -19.13 -3.03
N GLY A 62 -19.72 -18.64 -3.17
CA GLY A 62 -19.41 -17.26 -3.59
C GLY A 62 -18.60 -16.41 -2.59
N TYR A 63 -18.36 -16.87 -1.35
CA TYR A 63 -17.70 -16.05 -0.33
C TYR A 63 -16.23 -16.47 -0.08
N THR A 64 -15.36 -16.18 -1.04
CA THR A 64 -13.90 -16.37 -0.86
C THR A 64 -13.42 -15.48 0.30
N VAL A 65 -12.57 -15.99 1.21
CA VAL A 65 -11.89 -15.16 2.24
C VAL A 65 -11.45 -13.85 1.58
N SER A 66 -11.88 -12.70 2.09
CA SER A 66 -11.60 -11.41 1.46
C SER A 66 -10.09 -11.15 1.44
N LYS A 67 -9.40 -11.59 0.37
CA LYS A 67 -7.96 -11.41 0.13
C LYS A 67 -7.60 -9.97 -0.26
N ASP A 68 -8.48 -9.02 0.05
CA ASP A 68 -8.30 -7.61 -0.26
C ASP A 68 -7.04 -7.11 0.44
N ARG A 69 -6.02 -6.88 -0.37
CA ARG A 69 -4.70 -6.44 0.06
C ARG A 69 -4.45 -5.02 -0.40
N LEU A 70 -3.71 -4.30 0.43
CA LEU A 70 -3.06 -3.05 0.09
C LEU A 70 -1.57 -3.16 0.40
N THR A 71 -0.77 -2.26 -0.17
CA THR A 71 0.65 -2.14 0.17
C THR A 71 0.89 -0.85 0.94
N LEU A 72 1.70 -0.93 1.99
CA LEU A 72 2.15 0.21 2.78
C LEU A 72 3.64 0.39 2.60
N LEU A 73 4.08 1.64 2.43
CA LEU A 73 5.47 2.03 2.70
C LEU A 73 5.52 2.63 4.10
N LEU A 74 6.29 2.01 4.97
CA LEU A 74 6.49 2.44 6.35
C LEU A 74 7.96 2.81 6.55
N GLY A 75 8.24 3.69 7.51
CA GLY A 75 9.60 4.18 7.67
C GLY A 75 9.81 5.13 8.84
N GLY A 76 11.06 5.27 9.27
CA GLY A 76 11.42 6.16 10.36
C GLY A 76 12.92 6.33 10.51
N ASN A 77 13.32 7.14 11.48
CA ASN A 77 14.75 7.37 11.75
C ASN A 77 15.32 6.43 12.82
N ALA A 78 16.65 6.30 12.83
CA ALA A 78 17.38 5.51 13.81
C ALA A 78 17.20 6.02 15.25
N LYS A 79 16.91 7.32 15.42
CA LYS A 79 16.60 7.89 16.73
C LYS A 79 15.27 7.40 17.30
N GLY A 80 14.31 7.07 16.45
CA GLY A 80 12.96 6.69 16.80
C GLY A 80 11.98 7.85 17.01
N ASP A 81 12.45 9.11 16.97
CA ASP A 81 11.63 10.30 17.23
C ASP A 81 10.99 10.89 15.95
N PHE A 82 11.07 10.17 14.83
CA PHE A 82 10.38 10.49 13.59
C PHE A 82 9.88 9.25 12.86
N ASN A 83 8.57 9.18 12.70
CA ASN A 83 7.90 8.21 11.84
C ASN A 83 7.46 8.93 10.54
N VAL A 84 7.84 8.38 9.40
CA VAL A 84 7.36 8.83 8.10
C VAL A 84 5.85 8.59 8.02
N LYS A 85 5.09 9.55 7.45
CA LYS A 85 3.67 9.36 7.18
C LYS A 85 3.48 8.16 6.24
N PRO A 86 2.70 7.11 6.59
CA PRO A 86 2.57 5.92 5.77
C PRO A 86 2.06 6.26 4.37
N MET A 87 2.69 5.69 3.35
CA MET A 87 2.12 5.69 2.00
C MET A 87 1.31 4.42 1.80
N LEU A 88 0.08 4.58 1.35
CA LEU A 88 -0.86 3.49 1.10
C LEU A 88 -1.13 3.43 -0.40
N VAL A 89 -0.81 2.28 -1.00
CA VAL A 89 -1.18 1.96 -2.38
C VAL A 89 -2.34 0.97 -2.40
N TYR A 90 -3.45 1.41 -2.96
CA TYR A 90 -4.65 0.60 -3.16
C TYR A 90 -4.96 0.39 -4.65
N ARG A 91 -5.77 -0.63 -4.97
CA ARG A 91 -6.14 -0.94 -6.37
C ARG A 91 -6.99 0.13 -7.03
N SER A 92 -7.89 0.74 -6.28
CA SER A 92 -8.84 1.73 -6.79
C SER A 92 -8.37 3.15 -6.45
N PRO A 93 -8.32 4.09 -7.42
CA PRO A 93 -7.98 5.48 -7.15
C PRO A 93 -9.05 6.21 -6.34
N ASN A 94 -10.33 5.86 -6.54
CA ASN A 94 -11.49 6.53 -5.95
C ASN A 94 -12.49 5.50 -5.42
N PRO A 95 -12.17 4.78 -4.33
CA PRO A 95 -13.11 3.84 -3.73
C PRO A 95 -14.34 4.58 -3.19
N ARG A 96 -15.53 3.98 -3.31
CA ARG A 96 -16.81 4.59 -2.88
C ARG A 96 -16.78 5.04 -1.41
N ALA A 97 -16.12 4.27 -0.54
CA ALA A 97 -15.95 4.58 0.87
C ALA A 97 -15.16 5.88 1.15
N LEU A 98 -14.43 6.41 0.16
CA LEU A 98 -13.73 7.70 0.27
C LEU A 98 -14.45 8.84 -0.46
N LYS A 99 -15.67 8.60 -0.95
CA LYS A 99 -16.47 9.65 -1.61
C LYS A 99 -16.72 10.80 -0.63
N GLY A 100 -16.36 12.02 -1.05
CA GLY A 100 -16.50 13.23 -0.22
C GLY A 100 -15.30 13.51 0.70
N HIS A 101 -14.29 12.65 0.74
CA HIS A 101 -13.04 12.92 1.45
C HIS A 101 -11.96 13.43 0.50
N SER A 102 -11.23 14.47 0.91
CA SER A 102 -10.03 14.90 0.18
C SER A 102 -8.89 13.93 0.46
N GLN A 103 -8.19 13.47 -0.60
CA GLN A 103 -7.02 12.61 -0.45
C GLN A 103 -5.93 13.25 0.42
N GLN A 104 -5.80 14.58 0.38
CA GLN A 104 -4.83 15.33 1.17
C GLN A 104 -5.17 15.34 2.67
N SER A 105 -6.45 15.22 3.03
CA SER A 105 -6.90 15.16 4.42
C SER A 105 -6.75 13.76 5.06
N LEU A 106 -6.42 12.74 4.27
CA LEU A 106 -6.24 11.40 4.80
C LEU A 106 -5.00 11.36 5.70
N PRO A 107 -5.03 10.54 6.77
CA PRO A 107 -3.87 10.36 7.66
C PRO A 107 -2.75 9.54 7.02
N VAL A 108 -2.91 9.11 5.77
CA VAL A 108 -1.92 8.41 4.93
C VAL A 108 -1.67 9.16 3.63
N ILE A 109 -0.55 8.88 2.95
CA ILE A 109 -0.31 9.33 1.58
C ILE A 109 -1.00 8.33 0.65
N TRP A 110 -2.17 8.69 0.14
CA TRP A 110 -2.97 7.83 -0.72
C TRP A 110 -2.44 7.81 -2.16
N ARG A 111 -2.17 6.61 -2.68
CA ARG A 111 -1.86 6.37 -4.09
C ARG A 111 -2.63 5.15 -4.58
N ALA A 112 -2.74 5.01 -5.89
CA ALA A 112 -3.40 3.86 -6.48
C ALA A 112 -2.62 3.24 -7.64
N ASN A 113 -2.66 1.92 -7.67
CA ASN A 113 -2.11 1.08 -8.73
C ASN A 113 -2.98 -0.17 -8.80
N LYS A 114 -3.43 -0.61 -9.99
CA LYS A 114 -4.29 -1.79 -10.16
C LYS A 114 -3.76 -3.05 -9.45
N LYS A 115 -2.44 -3.23 -9.41
CA LYS A 115 -1.79 -4.36 -8.72
C LYS A 115 -1.60 -4.15 -7.22
N ALA A 116 -1.99 -2.99 -6.70
CA ALA A 116 -1.76 -2.53 -5.33
C ALA A 116 -0.29 -2.60 -4.88
N TRP A 117 0.67 -2.46 -5.82
CA TRP A 117 2.12 -2.45 -5.53
C TRP A 117 2.73 -1.07 -5.72
N ILE A 118 3.82 -0.79 -5.02
CA ILE A 118 4.61 0.42 -5.24
C ILE A 118 5.43 0.24 -6.52
N THR A 119 5.31 1.19 -7.44
CA THR A 119 6.12 1.22 -8.66
C THR A 119 7.28 2.18 -8.47
N LYS A 120 8.31 2.06 -9.30
CA LYS A 120 9.43 2.98 -9.34
C LYS A 120 8.99 4.45 -9.42
N ALA A 121 8.03 4.77 -10.30
CA ALA A 121 7.51 6.11 -10.46
C ALA A 121 6.78 6.62 -9.20
N LEU A 122 6.00 5.75 -8.54
CA LEU A 122 5.33 6.09 -7.29
C LEU A 122 6.34 6.32 -6.15
N PHE A 123 7.42 5.54 -6.11
CA PHE A 123 8.48 5.68 -5.12
C PHE A 123 9.28 6.99 -5.33
N GLU A 124 9.64 7.31 -6.57
CA GLU A 124 10.30 8.59 -6.92
C GLU A 124 9.42 9.79 -6.56
N GLU A 125 8.13 9.73 -6.90
CA GLU A 125 7.17 10.77 -6.53
C GLU A 125 7.09 10.93 -5.01
N TRP A 126 6.94 9.84 -4.26
CA TRP A 126 6.91 9.87 -2.80
C TRP A 126 8.20 10.45 -2.22
N PHE A 127 9.36 10.06 -2.75
CA PHE A 127 10.65 10.55 -2.28
C PHE A 127 10.77 12.07 -2.41
N SER A 128 10.46 12.61 -3.60
CA SER A 128 10.60 14.03 -3.88
C SER A 128 9.50 14.89 -3.26
N THR A 129 8.26 14.42 -3.26
CA THR A 129 7.10 15.23 -2.85
C THR A 129 6.69 15.05 -1.39
N CYS A 130 7.08 13.93 -0.76
CA CYS A 130 6.66 13.59 0.59
C CYS A 130 7.85 13.41 1.54
N PHE A 131 8.78 12.52 1.23
CA PHE A 131 9.90 12.19 2.13
C PHE A 131 10.85 13.37 2.32
N CYS A 132 11.42 13.91 1.23
CA CYS A 132 12.40 14.98 1.31
C CYS A 132 11.86 16.23 2.05
N PRO A 133 10.66 16.76 1.72
CA PRO A 133 10.10 17.90 2.45
C PRO A 133 9.79 17.58 3.93
N ALA A 134 9.36 16.36 4.24
CA ALA A 134 9.07 15.97 5.62
C ALA A 134 10.35 15.89 6.48
N VAL A 135 11.44 15.37 5.91
CA VAL A 135 12.75 15.33 6.57
C VAL A 135 13.31 16.74 6.74
N GLU A 136 13.22 17.60 5.72
CA GLU A 136 13.63 19.01 5.82
C GLU A 136 12.90 19.73 6.95
N GLN A 137 11.58 19.58 7.00
CA GLN A 137 10.75 20.19 8.03
C GLN A 137 11.09 19.64 9.43
N TYR A 138 11.37 18.34 9.54
CA TYR A 138 11.82 17.72 10.78
C TYR A 138 13.18 18.27 11.24
N CYS A 139 14.17 18.32 10.35
CA CYS A 139 15.49 18.88 10.65
C CYS A 139 15.38 20.32 11.14
N LYS A 140 14.56 21.13 10.47
CA LYS A 140 14.25 22.51 10.88
C LYS A 140 13.63 22.58 12.28
N ARG A 141 12.65 21.71 12.60
CA ARG A 141 12.04 21.64 13.94
C ARG A 141 13.01 21.22 15.03
N LYS A 142 13.94 20.31 14.72
CA LYS A 142 14.96 19.82 15.66
C LYS A 142 16.18 20.72 15.73
N ASN A 143 16.23 21.79 14.95
CA ASN A 143 17.36 22.71 14.84
C ASN A 143 18.67 21.99 14.47
N ILE A 144 18.59 21.08 13.50
CA ILE A 144 19.74 20.36 12.92
C ILE A 144 19.83 20.64 11.43
N ALA A 145 21.01 20.46 10.84
CA ALA A 145 21.21 20.67 9.41
C ALA A 145 20.30 19.74 8.58
N TYR A 146 19.75 20.25 7.49
CA TYR A 146 19.01 19.43 6.53
C TYR A 146 20.00 18.56 5.75
N LYS A 147 20.15 17.34 6.26
CA LYS A 147 21.01 16.29 5.74
C LYS A 147 20.46 14.97 6.22
N SER A 148 20.34 13.98 5.33
CA SER A 148 19.89 12.65 5.72
C SER A 148 20.52 11.53 4.91
N LEU A 149 20.61 10.36 5.53
CA LEU A 149 20.98 9.10 4.92
C LEU A 149 19.73 8.22 4.86
N LEU A 150 19.25 7.91 3.66
CA LEU A 150 18.16 6.94 3.44
C LEU A 150 18.76 5.59 3.03
N ILE A 151 18.49 4.56 3.84
CA ILE A 151 18.93 3.18 3.60
C ILE A 151 17.75 2.39 3.04
N LEU A 152 17.92 1.79 1.87
CA LEU A 152 16.92 0.97 1.18
C LEU A 152 17.41 -0.46 1.01
N ASP A 153 16.51 -1.42 0.81
CA ASP A 153 16.90 -2.74 0.29
C ASP A 153 17.08 -2.69 -1.25
N ASN A 154 17.44 -3.81 -1.85
CA ASN A 154 17.67 -3.90 -3.30
C ASN A 154 16.40 -4.26 -4.09
N ALA A 155 15.20 -4.00 -3.57
CA ALA A 155 13.97 -4.30 -4.29
C ALA A 155 13.95 -3.61 -5.67
N PRO A 156 13.46 -4.26 -6.74
CA PRO A 156 13.41 -3.68 -8.09
C PRO A 156 12.61 -2.38 -8.20
N GLY A 157 11.74 -2.10 -7.23
CA GLY A 157 10.99 -0.86 -7.12
C GLY A 157 11.85 0.35 -6.73
N HIS A 158 13.04 0.14 -6.15
CA HIS A 158 13.92 1.19 -5.66
C HIS A 158 14.86 1.71 -6.77
N PRO A 159 14.76 3.00 -7.15
CA PRO A 159 15.67 3.58 -8.14
C PRO A 159 17.10 3.72 -7.59
N ILE A 160 18.09 3.16 -8.29
CA ILE A 160 19.51 3.39 -7.98
C ILE A 160 19.87 4.89 -8.09
N THR A 161 19.18 5.61 -8.97
CA THR A 161 19.37 7.05 -9.21
C THR A 161 18.63 7.94 -8.22
N LEU A 162 17.98 7.40 -7.19
CA LEU A 162 17.10 8.17 -6.29
C LEU A 162 17.83 9.33 -5.59
N GLY A 163 19.09 9.12 -5.20
CA GLY A 163 19.91 10.17 -4.57
C GLY A 163 20.21 11.38 -5.47
N GLN A 164 19.94 11.31 -6.77
CA GLN A 164 20.14 12.43 -7.70
C GLN A 164 19.01 13.46 -7.63
N PHE A 165 17.86 13.10 -7.06
CA PHE A 165 16.72 14.02 -6.94
C PHE A 165 16.87 15.03 -5.80
N ASN A 166 17.78 14.80 -4.84
CA ASN A 166 18.01 15.71 -3.72
C ASN A 166 19.42 15.56 -3.14
N GLU A 167 20.25 16.60 -3.26
CA GLU A 167 21.64 16.61 -2.80
C GLU A 167 21.79 16.51 -1.26
N SER A 168 20.77 16.92 -0.51
CA SER A 168 20.75 16.83 0.96
C SER A 168 20.42 15.41 1.47
N VAL A 169 19.97 14.51 0.58
CA VAL A 169 19.58 13.14 0.92
C VAL A 169 20.50 12.14 0.21
N LYS A 170 21.46 11.58 0.96
CA LYS A 170 22.25 10.46 0.48
C LYS A 170 21.42 9.18 0.54
N VAL A 171 21.35 8.45 -0.56
CA VAL A 171 20.69 7.13 -0.62
C VAL A 171 21.76 6.05 -0.68
N THR A 172 21.61 5.02 0.15
CA THR A 172 22.47 3.83 0.17
C THR A 172 21.62 2.57 0.25
N PHE A 173 22.19 1.45 -0.18
CA PHE A 173 21.48 0.18 -0.25
C PHE A 173 22.09 -0.83 0.71
N LEU A 174 21.25 -1.67 1.32
CA LEU A 174 21.69 -2.89 2.01
C LEU A 174 22.45 -3.79 1.02
N PRO A 175 23.31 -4.71 1.47
CA PRO A 175 23.88 -5.72 0.58
C PRO A 175 22.78 -6.64 0.01
N PRO A 176 22.91 -7.15 -1.22
CA PRO A 176 21.96 -8.10 -1.80
C PRO A 176 21.78 -9.35 -0.92
N ASN A 177 20.58 -9.96 -0.91
CA ASN A 177 20.27 -11.18 -0.13
C ASN A 177 20.45 -11.03 1.39
N THR A 178 20.28 -9.82 1.94
CA THR A 178 20.41 -9.57 3.38
C THR A 178 19.14 -9.01 4.05
N THR A 179 18.07 -8.74 3.29
CA THR A 179 16.83 -8.13 3.79
C THR A 179 16.27 -8.86 5.01
N SER A 180 16.09 -10.19 4.92
CA SER A 180 15.58 -11.01 6.03
C SER A 180 16.44 -10.98 7.30
N LEU A 181 17.72 -10.62 7.19
CA LEU A 181 18.68 -10.59 8.30
C LEU A 181 18.81 -9.21 8.94
N ILE A 182 18.78 -8.14 8.13
CA ILE A 182 19.22 -6.82 8.59
C ILE A 182 18.36 -5.63 8.14
N GLN A 183 17.25 -5.85 7.42
CA GLN A 183 16.33 -4.76 7.03
C GLN A 183 15.59 -4.19 8.25
N PRO A 184 15.89 -2.96 8.73
CA PRO A 184 15.39 -2.49 10.02
C PRO A 184 13.87 -2.52 10.18
N MET A 185 13.13 -2.14 9.14
CA MET A 185 11.66 -2.17 9.17
C MET A 185 11.09 -3.56 9.42
N ASP A 186 11.71 -4.61 8.87
CA ASP A 186 11.29 -6.00 9.03
C ASP A 186 11.65 -6.60 10.40
N GLN A 187 12.71 -6.11 11.06
CA GLN A 187 13.23 -6.73 12.29
C GLN A 187 12.32 -6.58 13.52
N ALA A 188 11.49 -5.54 13.57
CA ALA A 188 10.57 -5.32 14.69
C ALA A 188 9.38 -4.43 14.34
N ILE A 189 9.57 -3.48 13.43
CA ILE A 189 8.67 -2.34 13.26
C ILE A 189 7.38 -2.76 12.54
N ILE A 190 7.50 -3.44 11.39
CA ILE A 190 6.36 -3.90 10.59
C ILE A 190 5.50 -4.89 11.38
N GLY A 191 6.12 -5.87 12.04
CA GLY A 191 5.41 -6.84 12.89
C GLY A 191 4.64 -6.16 14.04
N THR A 192 5.29 -5.21 14.72
CA THR A 192 4.65 -4.39 15.77
C THR A 192 3.45 -3.61 15.23
N PHE A 193 3.62 -2.94 14.09
CA PHE A 193 2.57 -2.17 13.44
C PHE A 193 1.36 -3.06 13.11
N LYS A 194 1.61 -4.25 12.52
CA LYS A 194 0.55 -5.20 12.16
C LYS A 194 -0.20 -5.72 13.40
N ALA A 195 0.51 -6.01 14.50
CA ALA A 195 -0.11 -6.36 15.77
C ALA A 195 -1.03 -5.24 16.28
N TYR A 196 -0.57 -3.99 16.27
CA TYR A 196 -1.41 -2.85 16.65
C TYR A 196 -2.60 -2.66 15.71
N TYR A 197 -2.42 -2.80 14.39
CA TYR A 197 -3.51 -2.72 13.43
C TYR A 197 -4.61 -3.76 13.72
N LEU A 198 -4.21 -5.01 13.99
CA LEU A 198 -5.14 -6.08 14.34
C LEU A 198 -5.89 -5.75 15.64
N ARG A 199 -5.17 -5.25 16.64
CA ARG A 199 -5.76 -4.80 17.90
C ARG A 199 -6.80 -3.69 17.70
N GLU A 200 -6.50 -2.66 16.92
CA GLU A 200 -7.48 -1.58 16.61
C GLU A 200 -8.73 -2.14 15.93
N THR A 201 -8.54 -3.13 15.05
CA THR A 201 -9.64 -3.75 14.32
C THR A 201 -10.56 -4.53 15.26
N PHE A 202 -9.98 -5.27 16.22
CA PHE A 202 -10.74 -5.99 17.25
C PHE A 202 -11.46 -5.02 18.19
N GLN A 203 -10.80 -3.93 18.61
CA GLN A 203 -11.44 -2.89 19.44
C GLN A 203 -12.63 -2.25 18.72
N GLN A 204 -12.52 -1.97 17.42
CA GLN A 204 -13.65 -1.47 16.62
C GLN A 204 -14.77 -2.50 16.48
N ALA A 205 -14.43 -3.77 16.30
CA ALA A 205 -15.42 -4.85 16.24
C ALA A 205 -16.21 -4.91 17.56
N ILE A 206 -15.51 -4.95 18.70
CA ILE A 206 -16.13 -4.95 20.03
C ILE A 206 -17.05 -3.76 20.19
N ALA A 207 -16.56 -2.55 19.91
CA ALA A 207 -17.34 -1.33 20.04
C ALA A 207 -18.64 -1.38 19.22
N LYS A 208 -18.66 -2.03 18.05
CA LYS A 208 -19.85 -2.17 17.20
C LYS A 208 -20.75 -3.34 17.58
N THR A 209 -20.21 -4.39 18.20
CA THR A 209 -20.98 -5.55 18.65
C THR A 209 -21.54 -5.38 20.06
N THR A 210 -21.11 -4.36 20.80
CA THR A 210 -21.57 -4.07 22.17
C THR A 210 -22.21 -2.67 22.35
N ASP A 211 -22.41 -1.92 21.25
CA ASP A 211 -23.05 -0.59 21.27
C ASP A 211 -24.56 -0.67 21.58
N ASP A 212 -25.23 0.49 21.71
CA ASP A 212 -26.68 0.59 21.96
C ASP A 212 -27.53 -0.10 20.87
N ASN A 213 -27.00 -0.21 19.65
CA ASN A 213 -27.60 -0.97 18.54
C ASN A 213 -26.55 -1.95 17.98
N PRO A 214 -26.33 -3.09 18.66
CA PRO A 214 -25.22 -3.97 18.36
C PRO A 214 -25.45 -4.70 17.03
N ILE A 215 -24.44 -4.69 16.18
CA ILE A 215 -24.43 -5.51 14.96
C ILE A 215 -23.73 -6.84 15.23
N SER A 216 -24.05 -7.86 14.44
CA SER A 216 -23.30 -9.11 14.51
C SER A 216 -21.85 -8.90 14.04
N LEU A 217 -20.93 -9.75 14.49
CA LEU A 217 -19.54 -9.71 14.02
C LEU A 217 -19.45 -9.87 12.50
N VAL A 218 -20.28 -10.75 11.92
CA VAL A 218 -20.40 -10.89 10.45
C VAL A 218 -20.76 -9.58 9.78
N GLN A 219 -21.74 -8.86 10.33
CA GLN A 219 -22.18 -7.58 9.79
C GLN A 219 -21.12 -6.49 9.96
N PHE A 220 -20.36 -6.51 11.06
CA PHE A 220 -19.20 -5.62 11.23
C PHE A 220 -18.21 -5.80 10.08
N TRP A 221 -17.81 -7.03 9.78
CA TRP A 221 -16.83 -7.31 8.73
C TRP A 221 -17.37 -7.03 7.33
N LYS A 222 -18.66 -7.26 7.08
CA LYS A 222 -19.32 -6.83 5.83
C LYS A 222 -19.26 -5.30 5.65
N ASN A 223 -19.44 -4.56 6.73
CA ASN A 223 -19.44 -3.09 6.71
C ASN A 223 -18.03 -2.49 6.76
N TYR A 224 -17.01 -3.27 7.16
CA TYR A 224 -15.63 -2.81 7.29
C TYR A 224 -15.09 -2.42 5.90
N ASN A 225 -14.68 -1.18 5.74
CA ASN A 225 -14.26 -0.64 4.45
C ASN A 225 -12.88 0.04 4.52
N ILE A 226 -12.38 0.48 3.36
CA ILE A 226 -11.01 1.02 3.25
C ILE A 226 -10.81 2.29 4.09
N LYS A 227 -11.87 3.05 4.40
CA LYS A 227 -11.77 4.20 5.30
C LYS A 227 -11.49 3.74 6.73
N ASN A 228 -12.15 2.67 7.20
CA ASN A 228 -11.84 2.07 8.50
C ASN A 228 -10.40 1.57 8.56
N ALA A 229 -9.93 0.93 7.49
CA ALA A 229 -8.54 0.48 7.40
C ALA A 229 -7.55 1.66 7.45
N ILE A 230 -7.80 2.76 6.73
CA ILE A 230 -6.95 3.97 6.78
C ILE A 230 -6.87 4.53 8.20
N ASP A 231 -8.00 4.57 8.91
CA ASP A 231 -8.04 5.06 10.30
C ASP A 231 -7.26 4.11 11.22
N ASN A 232 -7.40 2.79 11.05
CA ASN A 232 -6.64 1.80 11.83
C ASN A 232 -5.14 1.85 11.52
N ILE A 233 -4.75 2.05 10.25
CA ILE A 233 -3.35 2.23 9.85
C ILE A 233 -2.77 3.46 10.55
N ALA A 234 -3.49 4.58 10.54
CA ALA A 234 -3.04 5.79 11.20
C ALA A 234 -2.88 5.60 12.72
N ASN A 235 -3.89 5.02 13.37
CA ASN A 235 -3.89 4.78 14.82
C ASN A 235 -2.81 3.78 15.24
N ALA A 236 -2.63 2.70 14.48
CA ALA A 236 -1.61 1.69 14.74
C ALA A 236 -0.20 2.27 14.54
N TRP A 237 0.00 3.07 13.49
CA TRP A 237 1.29 3.69 13.20
C TRP A 237 1.70 4.73 14.24
N GLN A 238 0.74 5.47 14.80
CA GLN A 238 1.00 6.38 15.93
C GLN A 238 1.40 5.65 17.23
N LYS A 239 0.96 4.39 17.40
CA LYS A 239 1.31 3.56 18.56
C LYS A 239 2.69 2.91 18.46
N VAL A 240 3.32 2.90 17.29
CA VAL A 240 4.72 2.48 17.14
C VAL A 240 5.61 3.50 17.84
N SER A 241 6.08 3.13 19.03
CA SER A 241 6.86 4.02 19.90
C SER A 241 8.28 4.22 19.39
N GLU A 242 8.97 5.21 19.96
CA GLU A 242 10.40 5.43 19.69
C GLU A 242 11.25 4.18 19.97
N ASN A 243 10.88 3.41 21.00
CA ASN A 243 11.56 2.15 21.35
C ASN A 243 11.31 1.06 20.32
N ASN A 244 10.09 0.96 19.77
CA ASN A 244 9.80 0.02 18.68
C ASN A 244 10.65 0.36 17.45
N MET A 245 10.73 1.64 17.10
CA MET A 245 11.53 2.12 15.97
C MET A 245 13.02 1.82 16.18
N ARG A 246 13.59 2.21 17.31
CA ARG A 246 15.00 1.98 17.66
C ARG A 246 15.41 0.51 17.65
N ALA A 247 14.51 -0.40 18.02
CA ALA A 247 14.82 -1.83 18.04
C ALA A 247 15.03 -2.44 16.65
N GLY A 248 14.35 -1.92 15.62
CA GLY A 248 14.57 -2.37 14.24
C GLY A 248 16.03 -2.20 13.79
N TRP A 249 16.72 -1.20 14.34
CA TRP A 249 18.11 -0.89 14.01
C TRP A 249 19.14 -1.79 14.68
N LYS A 250 18.75 -2.71 15.57
CA LYS A 250 19.66 -3.51 16.40
C LYS A 250 20.75 -4.24 15.61
N PHE A 251 20.43 -4.74 14.42
CA PHE A 251 21.36 -5.56 13.64
C PHE A 251 22.36 -4.75 12.80
N ILE A 252 22.05 -3.50 12.44
CA ILE A 252 22.94 -2.63 11.64
C ILE A 252 23.55 -1.47 12.46
N MET A 253 22.88 -1.06 13.53
CA MET A 253 23.31 -0.02 14.47
C MET A 253 22.95 -0.43 15.92
N PRO A 254 23.69 -1.38 16.52
CA PRO A 254 23.35 -1.95 17.83
C PRO A 254 23.20 -0.91 18.95
N HIS A 255 23.97 0.18 18.88
CA HIS A 255 23.93 1.26 19.87
C HIS A 255 22.57 1.97 19.95
N CYS A 256 21.80 2.01 18.86
CA CYS A 256 20.46 2.58 18.84
C CYS A 256 19.48 1.75 19.68
N ALA A 257 19.67 0.43 19.75
CA ALA A 257 18.80 -0.50 20.46
C ALA A 257 19.22 -0.78 21.92
N ASN A 258 20.20 -0.05 22.45
CA ASN A 258 20.66 -0.22 23.82
C ASN A 258 19.51 -0.03 24.83
N ASN A 259 19.44 -0.94 25.81
CA ASN A 259 18.48 -0.96 26.93
C ASN A 259 17.01 -1.30 26.57
N LEU A 260 16.74 -1.89 25.40
CA LEU A 260 15.38 -2.28 24.97
C LEU A 260 14.99 -3.71 25.41
N ARG A 261 15.09 -4.03 26.71
CA ARG A 261 14.85 -5.40 27.21
C ARG A 261 13.39 -5.85 27.13
N ASP A 262 12.44 -4.92 27.19
CA ASP A 262 11.02 -5.24 27.37
C ASP A 262 10.21 -5.32 26.07
N LEU A 263 10.84 -5.08 24.90
CA LEU A 263 10.11 -5.02 23.63
C LEU A 263 9.45 -6.35 23.22
N PRO A 264 10.13 -7.52 23.33
CA PRO A 264 9.49 -8.78 23.02
C PRO A 264 8.28 -9.06 23.93
N ALA A 265 8.38 -8.69 25.21
CA ALA A 265 7.28 -8.82 26.17
C ALA A 265 6.11 -7.89 25.82
N GLN A 266 6.39 -6.67 25.33
CA GLN A 266 5.34 -5.74 24.88
C GLN A 266 4.52 -6.33 23.72
N ILE A 267 5.18 -6.89 22.70
CA ILE A 267 4.45 -7.47 21.55
C ILE A 267 3.71 -8.73 21.96
N GLN A 268 4.31 -9.57 22.80
CA GLN A 268 3.64 -10.74 23.35
C GLN A 268 2.38 -10.36 24.15
N HIS A 269 2.44 -9.31 24.96
CA HIS A 269 1.26 -8.77 25.65
C HIS A 269 0.18 -8.27 24.69
N VAL A 270 0.54 -7.62 23.58
CA VAL A 270 -0.43 -7.19 22.56
C VAL A 270 -1.11 -8.40 21.91
N ILE A 271 -0.36 -9.47 21.63
CA ILE A 271 -0.91 -10.72 21.09
C ILE A 271 -1.89 -11.37 22.08
N GLU A 272 -1.52 -11.41 23.36
CA GLU A 272 -2.39 -11.92 24.43
C GLU A 272 -3.67 -11.08 24.58
N GLU A 273 -3.55 -9.75 24.51
CA GLU A 273 -4.69 -8.84 24.54
C GLU A 273 -5.64 -9.09 23.36
N ILE A 274 -5.13 -9.24 22.13
CA ILE A 274 -5.92 -9.57 20.94
C ILE A 274 -6.62 -10.92 21.11
N THR A 275 -5.91 -11.91 21.65
CA THR A 275 -6.45 -13.24 21.89
C THR A 275 -7.61 -13.18 22.89
N ASP A 276 -7.44 -12.48 24.01
CA ASP A 276 -8.47 -12.24 25.02
C ASP A 276 -9.69 -11.52 24.41
N MET A 277 -9.46 -10.47 23.63
CA MET A 277 -10.52 -9.77 22.92
C MET A 277 -11.32 -10.69 21.98
N GLY A 278 -10.64 -11.55 21.22
CA GLY A 278 -11.27 -12.51 20.34
C GLY A 278 -12.16 -13.50 21.10
N ILE A 279 -11.59 -14.17 22.10
CA ILE A 279 -12.30 -15.22 22.85
C ILE A 279 -13.43 -14.61 23.69
N ASN A 280 -13.09 -13.65 24.57
CA ASN A 280 -13.97 -13.21 25.66
C ASN A 280 -14.91 -12.08 25.26
N LYS A 281 -14.65 -11.37 24.16
CA LYS A 281 -15.49 -10.23 23.71
C LYS A 281 -16.15 -10.46 22.36
N LEU A 282 -15.53 -11.23 21.48
CA LEU A 282 -16.02 -11.47 20.11
C LEU A 282 -16.54 -12.90 19.90
N GLY A 283 -16.46 -13.78 20.89
CA GLY A 283 -16.97 -15.15 20.82
C GLY A 283 -16.19 -16.04 19.84
N MET A 284 -14.90 -15.77 19.65
CA MET A 284 -14.00 -16.56 18.82
C MET A 284 -13.35 -17.67 19.66
N GLU A 285 -14.11 -18.71 19.98
CA GLU A 285 -13.71 -19.77 20.91
C GLU A 285 -12.44 -20.54 20.48
N ASP A 286 -12.22 -20.66 19.17
CA ASP A 286 -11.06 -21.37 18.59
C ASP A 286 -9.80 -20.51 18.41
N LEU A 287 -9.84 -19.22 18.82
CA LEU A 287 -8.70 -18.32 18.65
C LEU A 287 -7.66 -18.56 19.75
N ASP A 288 -6.40 -18.75 19.35
CA ASP A 288 -5.25 -18.75 20.25
C ASP A 288 -4.16 -17.75 19.83
N ALA A 289 -3.16 -17.59 20.70
CA ALA A 289 -2.05 -16.67 20.48
C ALA A 289 -1.19 -17.05 19.25
N GLU A 290 -1.15 -18.33 18.88
CA GLU A 290 -0.40 -18.79 17.71
C GLU A 290 -1.15 -18.45 16.42
N ASN A 291 -2.49 -18.55 16.42
CA ASN A 291 -3.31 -18.11 15.28
C ASN A 291 -3.19 -16.60 15.07
N VAL A 292 -3.11 -15.82 16.16
CA VAL A 292 -2.89 -14.36 16.07
C VAL A 292 -1.51 -14.05 15.48
N LYS A 293 -0.46 -14.77 15.89
CA LYS A 293 0.89 -14.62 15.30
C LYS A 293 0.89 -14.97 13.82
N GLU A 294 0.32 -16.13 13.46
CA GLU A 294 0.19 -16.56 12.07
C GLU A 294 -0.54 -15.51 11.23
N MET A 295 -1.60 -14.88 11.77
CA MET A 295 -2.33 -13.81 11.09
C MET A 295 -1.45 -12.57 10.85
N ILE A 296 -0.67 -12.16 11.84
CA ILE A 296 0.27 -11.03 11.71
C ILE A 296 1.34 -11.33 10.65
N GLU A 297 1.88 -12.54 10.65
CA GLU A 297 2.93 -13.00 9.72
C GLU A 297 2.40 -13.20 8.30
N SER A 298 1.17 -13.68 8.15
CA SER A 298 0.52 -13.95 6.86
C SER A 298 0.41 -12.70 5.97
N HIS A 299 0.42 -11.50 6.55
CA HIS A 299 0.48 -10.26 5.78
C HIS A 299 1.73 -10.10 4.90
N SER A 300 2.76 -10.93 5.14
CA SER A 300 3.98 -10.98 4.34
C SER A 300 3.86 -11.91 3.11
N GLU A 301 2.77 -12.69 2.99
CA GLU A 301 2.51 -13.55 1.83
C GLU A 301 2.37 -12.71 0.55
N GLU A 302 2.91 -13.19 -0.57
CA GLU A 302 2.70 -12.56 -1.88
C GLU A 302 1.34 -12.93 -2.50
N LEU A 303 0.70 -12.00 -3.21
CA LEU A 303 -0.48 -12.34 -4.01
C LEU A 303 -0.04 -13.16 -5.22
N ILE A 304 -0.56 -14.38 -5.34
CA ILE A 304 -0.39 -15.19 -6.56
C ILE A 304 -1.39 -14.74 -7.64
N ASN A 305 -1.14 -15.08 -8.91
CA ASN A 305 -1.99 -14.67 -10.03
C ASN A 305 -3.46 -15.10 -9.88
N GLU A 306 -3.70 -16.25 -9.23
CA GLU A 306 -5.06 -16.73 -8.92
C GLU A 306 -5.77 -15.84 -7.89
N ASP A 307 -5.04 -15.27 -6.93
CA ASP A 307 -5.59 -14.34 -5.95
C ASP A 307 -6.00 -13.01 -6.60
N LEU A 308 -5.24 -12.56 -7.60
CA LEU A 308 -5.57 -11.35 -8.38
C LEU A 308 -6.86 -11.54 -9.19
N LEU A 309 -7.07 -12.73 -9.76
CA LEU A 309 -8.29 -13.06 -10.52
C LEU A 309 -9.52 -13.17 -9.62
N ASN A 310 -9.38 -13.77 -8.43
CA ASN A 310 -10.47 -13.85 -7.44
C ASN A 310 -10.84 -12.48 -6.85
N LEU A 311 -9.88 -11.56 -6.72
CA LEU A 311 -10.11 -10.19 -6.26
C LEU A 311 -10.92 -9.34 -7.24
N ASP A 312 -10.73 -9.54 -8.55
CA ASP A 312 -11.51 -8.87 -9.59
C ASP A 312 -12.97 -9.36 -9.61
N GLN A 313 -13.20 -10.65 -9.34
CA GLN A 313 -14.55 -11.21 -9.20
C GLN A 313 -15.24 -10.73 -7.93
N HIS A 314 -14.56 -10.73 -6.77
CA HIS A 314 -15.15 -10.26 -5.51
C HIS A 314 -15.52 -8.78 -5.53
N CYS A 315 -14.79 -7.96 -6.30
CA CYS A 315 -15.16 -6.56 -6.53
C CYS A 315 -16.47 -6.41 -7.32
N ALA A 316 -16.79 -7.36 -8.21
CA ALA A 316 -18.07 -7.38 -8.91
C ALA A 316 -19.22 -7.77 -7.97
N PHE A 317 -19.01 -8.73 -7.07
CA PHE A 317 -20.03 -9.20 -6.12
C PHE A 317 -20.27 -8.24 -4.94
N VAL A 318 -19.23 -7.59 -4.40
CA VAL A 318 -19.39 -6.58 -3.32
C VAL A 318 -20.07 -5.30 -3.84
N ASP A 319 -20.03 -5.05 -5.15
CA ASP A 319 -20.78 -3.96 -5.80
C ASP A 319 -22.23 -4.35 -6.16
N GLU A 320 -22.65 -5.62 -6.02
CA GLU A 320 -24.00 -6.11 -6.36
C GLU A 320 -24.99 -6.04 -5.17
N ASP A 321 -24.52 -6.17 -3.91
CA ASP A 321 -25.41 -6.21 -2.72
C ASP A 321 -25.79 -4.83 -2.15
N GLU A 322 -25.27 -3.74 -2.71
CA GLU A 322 -25.82 -2.39 -2.50
C GLU A 322 -26.72 -2.04 -3.69
N GLN A 323 -28.04 -2.13 -3.49
CA GLN A 323 -29.11 -1.71 -4.43
C GLN A 323 -28.62 -0.66 -5.44
N PRO A 324 -28.70 -0.93 -6.76
CA PRO A 324 -28.06 -0.10 -7.75
C PRO A 324 -28.77 1.26 -7.79
N SER A 325 -28.20 2.26 -7.11
CA SER A 325 -28.43 3.63 -7.54
C SER A 325 -27.81 3.74 -8.93
N ARG A 326 -28.69 3.71 -9.92
CA ARG A 326 -28.42 3.83 -11.35
C ARG A 326 -27.80 5.20 -11.66
N ASN A 327 -26.56 5.41 -11.23
CA ASN A 327 -25.73 6.48 -11.75
C ASN A 327 -25.31 6.03 -13.14
N LYS A 328 -26.02 6.56 -14.15
CA LYS A 328 -25.53 6.62 -15.52
C LYS A 328 -24.11 7.19 -15.48
N LYS A 329 -23.09 6.34 -15.57
CA LYS A 329 -21.80 6.76 -16.13
C LYS A 329 -22.16 7.24 -17.53
N SER A 330 -21.99 8.52 -17.81
CA SER A 330 -22.07 9.01 -19.18
C SER A 330 -20.92 8.35 -19.93
N ASP A 331 -21.25 7.30 -20.67
CA ASP A 331 -20.34 6.74 -21.65
C ASP A 331 -20.02 7.84 -22.67
N PHE A 332 -18.75 8.07 -23.00
CA PHE A 332 -18.37 9.04 -24.03
C PHE A 332 -19.13 8.66 -25.31
N SER A 333 -19.89 9.58 -25.89
CA SER A 333 -20.53 9.32 -27.18
C SER A 333 -19.49 9.37 -28.30
N ASN A 334 -19.77 8.73 -29.44
CA ASN A 334 -18.89 8.85 -30.62
C ASN A 334 -18.70 10.32 -31.06
N LYS A 335 -19.70 11.17 -30.79
CA LYS A 335 -19.61 12.61 -31.04
C LYS A 335 -18.60 13.30 -30.13
N ASP A 336 -18.50 12.86 -28.87
CA ASP A 336 -17.52 13.40 -27.92
C ASP A 336 -16.09 13.02 -28.33
N PHE A 337 -15.88 11.80 -28.84
CA PHE A 337 -14.60 11.39 -29.42
C PHE A 337 -14.21 12.26 -30.63
N GLU A 338 -15.16 12.48 -31.55
CA GLU A 338 -14.94 13.33 -32.73
C GLU A 338 -14.59 14.77 -32.36
N GLU A 339 -15.27 15.34 -31.37
CA GLU A 339 -15.01 16.68 -30.87
C GLU A 339 -13.62 16.78 -30.21
N ILE A 340 -13.25 15.80 -29.38
CA ILE A 340 -11.93 15.73 -28.74
C ILE A 340 -10.82 15.65 -29.80
N PHE A 341 -10.95 14.74 -30.78
CA PHE A 341 -9.92 14.60 -31.82
C PHE A 341 -9.80 15.88 -32.67
N SER A 342 -10.92 16.56 -32.96
CA SER A 342 -10.89 17.85 -33.64
C SER A 342 -10.18 18.94 -32.83
N MET A 343 -10.40 19.01 -31.52
CA MET A 343 -9.73 19.98 -30.64
C MET A 343 -8.23 19.71 -30.54
N VAL A 344 -7.85 18.44 -30.43
CA VAL A 344 -6.46 18.00 -30.37
C VAL A 344 -5.73 18.36 -31.65
N GLU A 345 -6.33 18.12 -32.82
CA GLU A 345 -5.70 18.46 -34.10
C GLU A 345 -5.57 19.98 -34.28
N THR A 346 -6.58 20.74 -33.87
CA THR A 346 -6.52 22.21 -33.86
C THR A 346 -5.39 22.72 -32.97
N LEU A 347 -5.20 22.12 -31.79
CA LEU A 347 -4.15 22.49 -30.87
C LEU A 347 -2.76 22.14 -31.42
N LYS A 348 -2.58 20.94 -31.99
CA LYS A 348 -1.33 20.56 -32.66
C LYS A 348 -0.97 21.57 -33.75
N GLN A 349 -1.91 21.93 -34.61
CA GLN A 349 -1.68 22.88 -35.69
C GLN A 349 -1.29 24.26 -35.14
N LYS A 350 -2.01 24.73 -34.11
CA LYS A 350 -1.69 26.02 -33.47
C LYS A 350 -0.30 26.05 -32.84
N VAL A 351 0.15 24.94 -32.24
CA VAL A 351 1.51 24.82 -31.70
C VAL A 351 2.54 24.84 -32.83
N MET A 352 2.29 24.12 -33.93
CA MET A 352 3.16 24.11 -35.10
C MET A 352 3.28 25.49 -35.77
N ASP A 353 2.20 26.28 -35.79
CA ASP A 353 2.17 27.59 -36.44
C ASP A 353 2.78 28.70 -35.56
N ALA A 354 2.65 28.58 -34.23
CA ALA A 354 3.03 29.63 -33.29
C ALA A 354 4.42 29.46 -32.67
N ASP A 355 4.95 28.24 -32.57
CA ASP A 355 6.26 27.99 -31.97
C ASP A 355 7.38 28.12 -33.03
N PRO A 356 8.30 29.09 -32.87
CA PRO A 356 9.42 29.26 -33.80
C PRO A 356 10.46 28.13 -33.73
N ASP A 357 10.42 27.29 -32.68
CA ASP A 357 11.28 26.11 -32.54
C ASP A 357 10.61 24.88 -33.17
N THR A 358 11.12 24.47 -34.33
CA THR A 358 10.57 23.34 -35.09
C THR A 358 10.80 21.99 -34.40
N ASP A 359 11.91 21.82 -33.66
CA ASP A 359 12.21 20.55 -32.99
C ASP A 359 11.34 20.37 -31.75
N ARG A 360 11.11 21.45 -30.99
CA ARG A 360 10.21 21.43 -29.84
C ARG A 360 8.75 21.25 -30.24
N SER A 361 8.27 21.99 -31.24
CA SER A 361 6.89 21.87 -31.73
C SER A 361 6.59 20.49 -32.31
N THR A 362 7.51 19.92 -33.09
CA THR A 362 7.36 18.55 -33.62
C THR A 362 7.43 17.49 -32.52
N ARG A 363 8.23 17.70 -31.46
CA ARG A 363 8.24 16.82 -30.29
C ARG A 363 6.90 16.85 -29.55
N ILE A 364 6.35 18.04 -29.29
CA ILE A 364 5.04 18.21 -28.63
C ILE A 364 3.96 17.49 -29.44
N ARG A 365 3.94 17.63 -30.76
CA ARG A 365 3.00 16.93 -31.64
C ARG A 365 3.04 15.41 -31.46
N ARG A 366 4.24 14.82 -31.47
CA ARG A 366 4.43 13.36 -31.29
C ARG A 366 4.00 12.88 -29.89
N GLU A 367 4.30 13.66 -28.85
CA GLU A 367 3.88 13.32 -27.49
C GLU A 367 2.34 13.41 -27.36
N MET A 368 1.69 14.39 -27.99
CA MET A 368 0.24 14.48 -28.06
C MET A 368 -0.37 13.27 -28.81
N ASP A 369 0.19 12.87 -29.95
CA ASP A 369 -0.25 11.64 -30.66
C ASP A 369 -0.17 10.42 -29.73
N SER A 370 0.94 10.27 -29.00
CA SER A 370 1.12 9.16 -28.05
C SER A 370 0.13 9.19 -26.88
N ILE A 371 -0.25 10.38 -26.40
CA ILE A 371 -1.21 10.54 -25.28
C ILE A 371 -2.63 10.17 -25.73
N PHE A 372 -3.01 10.49 -26.97
CA PHE A 372 -4.36 10.26 -27.48
C PHE A 372 -4.55 8.91 -28.20
N LEU A 373 -3.47 8.18 -28.49
CA LEU A 373 -3.52 6.84 -29.09
C LEU A 373 -4.49 5.86 -28.38
N PRO A 374 -4.58 5.79 -27.03
CA PRO A 374 -5.56 4.91 -26.38
C PRO A 374 -7.02 5.28 -26.67
N TYR A 375 -7.31 6.58 -26.89
CA TYR A 375 -8.65 7.04 -27.25
C TYR A 375 -8.99 6.70 -28.69
N GLU A 376 -8.03 6.82 -29.62
CA GLU A 376 -8.20 6.40 -31.02
C GLU A 376 -8.51 4.89 -31.09
N GLN A 377 -7.80 4.07 -30.31
CA GLN A 377 -8.06 2.63 -30.24
C GLN A 377 -9.48 2.31 -29.72
N ILE A 378 -9.97 3.04 -28.71
CA ILE A 378 -11.34 2.88 -28.20
C ILE A 378 -12.38 3.28 -29.27
N TYR A 379 -12.14 4.39 -29.97
CA TYR A 379 -13.05 4.89 -31.01
C TYR A 379 -13.09 3.95 -32.23
N GLU A 380 -11.95 3.40 -32.65
CA GLU A 380 -11.88 2.41 -33.74
C GLU A 380 -12.54 1.09 -33.35
N GLN A 381 -12.35 0.60 -32.12
CA GLN A 381 -13.07 -0.57 -31.61
C GLN A 381 -14.60 -0.36 -31.65
N ARG A 382 -15.08 0.86 -31.37
CA ARG A 382 -16.51 1.20 -31.45
C ARG A 382 -17.03 1.32 -32.88
N LYS A 383 -16.21 1.74 -33.83
CA LYS A 383 -16.56 1.72 -35.26
C LYS A 383 -16.63 0.29 -35.82
N MET A 384 -15.76 -0.59 -35.35
CA MET A 384 -15.73 -2.01 -35.74
C MET A 384 -16.93 -2.79 -35.17
N VAL A 385 -17.55 -2.31 -34.09
CA VAL A 385 -18.77 -2.88 -33.52
C VAL A 385 -20.01 -2.15 -34.06
N LYS A 386 -20.50 -2.56 -35.24
CA LYS A 386 -21.89 -2.36 -35.71
C LYS A 386 -22.42 -3.67 -36.33
N PRO A 387 -23.74 -3.92 -36.21
CA PRO A 387 -24.32 -4.88 -35.27
C PRO A 387 -24.35 -6.31 -35.83
N ALA A 388 -23.59 -7.23 -35.22
CA ALA A 388 -23.91 -8.65 -35.23
C ALA A 388 -24.71 -8.99 -33.97
N GLN A 389 -25.87 -8.35 -33.79
CA GLN A 389 -26.91 -8.84 -32.90
C GLN A 389 -28.14 -9.09 -33.76
N THR A 390 -28.24 -10.30 -34.29
CA THR A 390 -29.52 -10.85 -34.70
C THR A 390 -29.62 -12.25 -34.10
N THR A 391 -30.47 -12.32 -33.08
CA THR A 391 -31.31 -13.46 -32.68
C THR A 391 -30.65 -14.77 -32.22
N LEU A 392 -30.31 -14.80 -30.93
CA LEU A 392 -30.34 -16.02 -30.10
C LEU A 392 -31.80 -16.42 -29.69
N MET A 393 -32.81 -15.92 -30.42
CA MET A 393 -34.25 -16.12 -30.16
C MET A 393 -34.99 -16.77 -31.34
N GLN A 394 -34.28 -17.27 -32.37
CA GLN A 394 -34.91 -18.01 -33.49
C GLN A 394 -34.69 -19.53 -33.44
N PHE A 395 -34.12 -20.06 -32.35
CA PHE A 395 -33.85 -21.50 -32.22
C PHE A 395 -34.82 -22.26 -31.29
N PHE A 396 -35.88 -21.61 -30.78
CA PHE A 396 -36.86 -22.21 -29.86
C PHE A 396 -38.33 -22.04 -30.30
N ASP A 397 -38.60 -21.99 -31.60
CA ASP A 397 -39.97 -22.13 -32.13
C ASP A 397 -39.95 -22.94 -33.43
N MET A 398 -39.77 -24.26 -33.30
CA MET A 398 -40.27 -25.28 -34.23
C MET A 398 -40.34 -26.60 -33.49
N ASP A 399 -41.40 -26.78 -32.69
CA ASP A 399 -42.05 -28.06 -32.43
C ASP A 399 -43.38 -27.79 -31.70
N LYS A 400 -44.42 -27.52 -32.50
CA LYS A 400 -45.82 -27.90 -32.25
C LYS A 400 -46.72 -27.60 -33.45
#